data_AF-A0A2N9MV10-F1
#
_entry.id   AF-A0A2N9MV10-F1
#
_cell.length_a   1.000
_cell.length_b   1.000
_cell.length_c   1.000
_cell.angle_alpha   90.00
_cell.angle_beta   90.00
_cell.angle_gamma   90.00
#
_symmetry.space_group_name_H-M   'P 1'
#
loop_
_entity.id
_entity.type
_entity.pdbx_description
1 polymer ?
#
loop_
_entity_poly.entity_id
_entity_poly.type
_entity_poly.pdbx_seq_one_letter_code
_entity_poly.pdbx_strand_id
1 'polypeptide(L)'
;MSTIRRYGPVTLLLLAGLTTPAWPRHDSGSCGSSRETLNESLFRHRQILRARSMRALKAAPATAAPDAGSIAIIQDSDGVVERQNQFNLDGATLTFTPVNATATQYRYGVAQQGYDAAAAAAGAPLIALDDDDSRLVTLPFAFPFFGASYRQVYVNSDGNLTFTVGDSASTPRSLGRMTAGPPRISPLFDDLNPAQTAGGVRVLVEGARAVVSWVKVPEYAISGTGTLQTFQARLYPDGHIDFAYADVNPASAVAGIAPGALQPGTTLVDFLTDASAVYTATIAEVFGNSLTIDVVTVAQQFYQTHEDAYDYLVIYNNMGIPALGEGTVAYEETVRSSGAGYGVPQGDASQQFGSAGRLQSVLNLGPLSQYPVDPNALVPARAAQADTPLTILTHEAGHLFLAFASIKNAADPTALPMLGFQLAHWSFLFDSEASVMEGERIADLGGSAAPEFLTTDITQAYAPLDQYLMGFRDASEVPDVFLVNNPSPNFAAAQHQYSGIAFNGTRQNIAAEHRRE
;
A
#
# COMPACT_ATOMS: atom_id res chain seq x y z
N MET A 1 -52.58 -23.03 58.33
CA MET A 1 -52.74 -22.36 57.02
C MET A 1 -51.47 -21.57 56.73
N SER A 2 -50.55 -22.13 55.96
CA SER A 2 -49.45 -21.39 55.32
C SER A 2 -48.95 -22.22 54.15
N THR A 3 -49.06 -21.65 52.96
CA THR A 3 -48.88 -22.28 51.66
C THR A 3 -47.39 -22.36 51.30
N ILE A 4 -46.90 -23.58 51.11
CA ILE A 4 -45.56 -23.86 50.58
C ILE A 4 -45.59 -23.65 49.05
N ARG A 5 -44.95 -22.59 48.55
CA ARG A 5 -44.63 -22.42 47.13
C ARG A 5 -43.38 -23.22 46.78
N ARG A 6 -43.51 -24.22 45.91
CA ARG A 6 -42.40 -24.91 45.24
C ARG A 6 -41.88 -24.01 44.12
N TYR A 7 -40.60 -23.65 44.17
CA TYR A 7 -39.89 -23.07 43.04
C TYR A 7 -39.42 -24.21 42.13
N GLY A 8 -39.84 -24.18 40.85
CA GLY A 8 -39.31 -25.06 39.81
C GLY A 8 -37.90 -24.64 39.39
N PRO A 9 -37.12 -25.53 38.77
CA PRO A 9 -35.76 -25.20 38.35
C PRO A 9 -35.83 -24.16 37.22
N VAL A 10 -35.23 -22.99 37.47
CA VAL A 10 -34.94 -22.00 36.44
C VAL A 10 -33.75 -22.55 35.65
N THR A 11 -34.02 -23.01 34.44
CA THR A 11 -32.99 -23.33 33.45
C THR A 11 -32.27 -22.03 33.08
N LEU A 12 -31.07 -21.80 33.63
CA LEU A 12 -30.16 -20.77 33.14
C LEU A 12 -29.69 -21.21 31.74
N LEU A 13 -30.35 -20.72 30.70
CA LEU A 13 -29.79 -20.69 29.36
C LEU A 13 -28.66 -19.66 29.36
N LEU A 14 -27.45 -20.12 29.63
CA LEU A 14 -26.22 -19.44 29.22
C LEU A 14 -26.25 -19.37 27.69
N LEU A 15 -26.76 -18.26 27.13
CA LEU A 15 -26.38 -17.86 25.79
C LEU A 15 -24.87 -17.56 25.85
N ALA A 16 -24.06 -18.56 25.55
CA ALA A 16 -22.72 -18.33 25.04
C ALA A 16 -22.92 -17.57 23.72
N GLY A 17 -22.87 -16.24 23.79
CA GLY A 17 -22.69 -15.42 22.60
C GLY A 17 -21.45 -15.96 21.92
N LEU A 18 -21.62 -16.46 20.70
CA LEU A 18 -20.53 -16.67 19.76
C LEU A 18 -19.93 -15.28 19.54
N THR A 19 -18.98 -14.90 20.40
CA THR A 19 -18.02 -13.87 20.08
C THR A 19 -17.32 -14.38 18.84
N THR A 20 -17.66 -13.81 17.69
CA THR A 20 -16.80 -13.92 16.52
C THR A 20 -15.40 -13.54 16.99
N PRO A 21 -14.37 -14.36 16.74
CA PRO A 21 -13.01 -13.89 16.99
C PRO A 21 -12.83 -12.65 16.14
N ALA A 22 -12.80 -11.48 16.78
CA ALA A 22 -12.27 -10.29 16.17
C ALA A 22 -10.78 -10.60 15.95
N TRP A 23 -10.41 -10.88 14.70
CA TRP A 23 -9.01 -11.00 14.34
C TRP A 23 -8.31 -9.69 14.71
N PRO A 24 -7.12 -9.73 15.35
CA PRO A 24 -6.32 -8.53 15.57
C PRO A 24 -6.13 -7.83 14.23
N ARG A 25 -6.62 -6.59 14.09
CA ARG A 25 -6.68 -5.84 12.82
C ARG A 25 -5.40 -5.09 12.46
N HIS A 26 -4.27 -5.45 13.04
CA HIS A 26 -2.98 -4.84 12.70
C HIS A 26 -1.96 -5.95 12.49
N ASP A 27 -1.66 -6.25 11.23
CA ASP A 27 -0.51 -7.07 10.89
C ASP A 27 0.75 -6.23 11.14
N SER A 28 1.33 -6.42 12.32
CA SER A 28 2.70 -5.99 12.58
C SER A 28 3.61 -6.78 11.63
N GLY A 29 4.42 -6.08 10.84
CA GLY A 29 5.39 -6.70 9.95
C GLY A 29 4.84 -6.94 8.54
N SER A 30 4.47 -5.88 7.82
CA SER A 30 4.08 -5.96 6.40
C SER A 30 5.29 -5.83 5.47
N CYS A 31 5.09 -6.21 4.20
CA CYS A 31 5.97 -5.85 3.09
C CYS A 31 5.57 -4.47 2.52
N GLY A 32 6.57 -3.68 2.13
CA GLY A 32 6.38 -2.33 1.56
C GLY A 32 6.38 -2.27 0.03
N SER A 33 6.53 -3.41 -0.64
CA SER A 33 6.69 -3.50 -2.11
C SER A 33 5.36 -3.24 -2.83
N SER A 34 5.38 -2.38 -3.84
CA SER A 34 4.23 -2.06 -4.68
C SER A 34 4.69 -1.64 -6.07
N ARG A 35 3.72 -1.55 -7.01
CA ARG A 35 3.99 -1.06 -8.38
C ARG A 35 4.53 0.38 -8.41
N GLU A 36 4.36 1.11 -7.31
CA GLU A 36 4.75 2.52 -7.20
C GLU A 36 6.03 2.73 -6.36
N THR A 37 6.62 1.66 -5.80
CA THR A 37 7.79 1.78 -4.91
C THR A 37 8.96 2.51 -5.58
N LEU A 38 9.27 2.20 -6.84
CA LEU A 38 10.30 2.91 -7.61
C LEU A 38 9.98 4.42 -7.78
N ASN A 39 8.73 4.74 -8.11
CA ASN A 39 8.31 6.13 -8.29
C ASN A 39 8.42 6.90 -6.96
N GLU A 40 8.00 6.29 -5.86
CA GLU A 40 8.13 6.86 -4.51
C GLU A 40 9.58 7.09 -4.11
N SER A 41 10.45 6.09 -4.26
CA SER A 41 11.88 6.18 -3.94
C SER A 41 12.55 7.32 -4.70
N LEU A 42 12.36 7.39 -6.02
CA LEU A 42 12.93 8.44 -6.86
C LEU A 42 12.36 9.83 -6.52
N PHE A 43 11.06 9.91 -6.21
CA PHE A 43 10.46 11.16 -5.75
C PHE A 43 11.07 11.63 -4.43
N ARG A 44 11.16 10.75 -3.42
CA ARG A 44 11.75 11.06 -2.12
C ARG A 44 13.22 11.46 -2.25
N HIS A 45 13.99 10.75 -3.08
CA HIS A 45 15.37 11.12 -3.40
C HIS A 45 15.47 12.56 -3.93
N ARG A 46 14.60 12.95 -4.89
CA ARG A 46 14.56 14.34 -5.39
C ARG A 46 14.23 15.36 -4.29
N GLN A 47 13.30 15.04 -3.38
CA GLN A 47 12.97 15.93 -2.26
C GLN A 47 14.15 16.08 -1.28
N ILE A 48 14.85 14.99 -1.00
CA ILE A 48 16.06 15.01 -0.17
C ILE A 48 17.14 15.90 -0.81
N LEU A 49 17.39 15.76 -2.12
CA LEU A 49 18.34 16.62 -2.83
C LEU A 49 17.95 18.11 -2.76
N ARG A 50 16.65 18.44 -2.91
CA ARG A 50 16.15 19.81 -2.74
C ARG A 50 16.38 20.32 -1.33
N ALA A 51 15.99 19.57 -0.32
CA ALA A 51 16.18 19.93 1.09
C ALA A 51 17.65 20.18 1.42
N ARG A 52 18.56 19.32 0.94
CA ARG A 52 20.01 19.49 1.09
C ARG A 52 20.51 20.77 0.41
N SER A 53 20.05 21.04 -0.81
CA SER A 53 20.45 22.25 -1.55
C SER A 53 20.04 23.54 -0.83
N MET A 54 18.87 23.55 -0.19
CA MET A 54 18.38 24.70 0.58
C MET A 54 19.16 24.92 1.89
N ARG A 55 19.65 23.85 2.52
CA ARG A 55 20.40 23.92 3.79
C ARG A 55 21.84 24.43 3.63
N ALA A 56 22.32 24.71 2.41
CA ALA A 56 23.69 25.17 2.12
C ALA A 56 24.77 24.32 2.81
N LEU A 57 24.53 23.01 2.93
CA LEU A 57 25.49 22.08 3.51
C LEU A 57 26.71 22.01 2.59
N LYS A 58 27.87 22.48 3.07
CA LYS A 58 29.16 22.08 2.49
C LYS A 58 29.24 20.57 2.68
N ALA A 59 29.11 19.80 1.59
CA ALA A 59 29.46 18.40 1.62
C ALA A 59 30.88 18.29 2.17
N ALA A 60 31.04 17.61 3.31
CA ALA A 60 32.36 17.18 3.72
C ALA A 60 32.87 16.23 2.64
N PRO A 61 34.18 16.17 2.33
CA PRO A 61 34.68 15.14 1.44
C PRO A 61 34.31 13.78 2.04
N ALA A 62 33.44 13.03 1.34
CA ALA A 62 33.07 11.68 1.68
C ALA A 62 34.34 10.85 1.83
N THR A 63 34.67 10.43 3.05
CA THR A 63 35.66 9.37 3.24
C THR A 63 34.93 8.06 3.12
N ALA A 64 35.08 7.37 1.99
CA ALA A 64 34.58 6.01 1.84
C ALA A 64 35.06 5.18 3.03
N ALA A 65 34.11 4.59 3.77
CA ALA A 65 34.47 3.64 4.81
C ALA A 65 35.03 2.39 4.11
N PRO A 66 36.10 1.79 4.65
CA PRO A 66 36.58 0.53 4.11
C PRO A 66 35.53 -0.55 4.30
N ASP A 67 35.39 -1.42 3.31
CA ASP A 67 34.52 -2.58 3.40
C ASP A 67 34.94 -3.51 4.55
N ALA A 68 33.96 -4.19 5.13
CA ALA A 68 34.17 -5.22 6.14
C ALA A 68 34.08 -6.61 5.48
N GLY A 69 35.18 -7.06 4.89
CA GLY A 69 35.19 -8.31 4.11
C GLY A 69 34.35 -8.17 2.84
N SER A 70 33.28 -8.95 2.72
CA SER A 70 32.34 -8.89 1.58
C SER A 70 31.15 -7.95 1.81
N ILE A 71 31.21 -7.11 2.84
CA ILE A 71 30.14 -6.19 3.22
C ILE A 71 30.61 -4.75 2.97
N ALA A 72 29.94 -4.06 2.05
CA ALA A 72 30.18 -2.65 1.83
C ALA A 72 29.66 -1.81 3.00
N ILE A 73 30.45 -0.84 3.46
CA ILE A 73 30.05 0.06 4.54
C ILE A 73 29.79 1.45 3.98
N ILE A 74 28.54 1.90 4.08
CA ILE A 74 28.09 3.21 3.62
C ILE A 74 27.79 4.09 4.84
N GLN A 75 28.41 5.27 4.90
CA GLN A 75 28.24 6.21 6.02
C GLN A 75 27.18 7.27 5.70
N ASP A 76 26.52 7.76 6.74
CA ASP A 76 25.57 8.88 6.65
C ASP A 76 26.25 10.27 6.54
N SER A 77 27.53 10.33 6.14
CA SER A 77 28.25 11.61 6.02
C SER A 77 27.68 12.52 4.92
N ASP A 78 27.00 11.94 3.93
CA ASP A 78 26.54 12.62 2.72
C ASP A 78 25.00 12.54 2.54
N GLY A 79 24.27 12.44 3.65
CA GLY A 79 22.81 12.56 3.72
C GLY A 79 22.02 11.31 3.35
N VAL A 80 22.64 10.14 3.43
CA VAL A 80 21.97 8.83 3.28
C VAL A 80 20.70 8.75 4.12
N VAL A 81 20.69 9.40 5.29
CA VAL A 81 19.55 9.56 6.16
C VAL A 81 19.00 10.97 6.04
N GLU A 82 17.71 11.08 5.79
CA GLU A 82 16.99 12.35 5.85
C GLU A 82 15.56 12.10 6.32
N ARG A 83 14.89 13.16 6.79
CA ARG A 83 13.43 13.09 6.97
C ARG A 83 12.76 12.98 5.61
N GLN A 84 11.68 12.21 5.56
CA GLN A 84 10.81 12.19 4.39
C GLN A 84 10.28 13.60 4.05
N ASN A 85 9.68 13.73 2.87
CA ASN A 85 9.02 14.94 2.41
C ASN A 85 7.94 15.39 3.41
N GLN A 86 8.26 16.35 4.28
CA GLN A 86 7.33 16.80 5.32
C GLN A 86 6.13 17.52 4.70
N PHE A 87 4.96 17.38 5.31
CA PHE A 87 3.75 18.05 4.84
C PHE A 87 3.93 19.57 4.85
N ASN A 88 3.74 20.19 3.69
CA ASN A 88 4.01 21.62 3.46
C ASN A 88 2.80 22.37 2.87
N LEU A 89 1.66 21.70 2.68
CA LEU A 89 0.43 22.28 2.12
C LEU A 89 -0.48 22.91 3.19
N ASP A 90 -0.07 22.92 4.46
CA ASP A 90 -0.90 23.49 5.53
C ASP A 90 -1.18 24.99 5.30
N GLY A 91 -2.43 25.39 5.54
CA GLY A 91 -2.93 26.73 5.23
C GLY A 91 -3.15 27.03 3.73
N ALA A 92 -2.88 26.09 2.82
CA ALA A 92 -3.10 26.26 1.39
C ALA A 92 -4.40 25.55 0.91
N THR A 93 -4.83 25.94 -0.29
CA THR A 93 -5.78 25.18 -1.10
C THR A 93 -5.08 24.64 -2.35
N LEU A 94 -5.09 23.32 -2.54
CA LEU A 94 -4.69 22.64 -3.76
C LEU A 94 -5.94 22.39 -4.62
N THR A 95 -5.98 22.96 -5.83
CA THR A 95 -7.10 22.85 -6.76
C THR A 95 -6.72 22.00 -7.96
N PHE A 96 -7.53 20.98 -8.28
CA PHE A 96 -7.48 20.26 -9.55
C PHE A 96 -8.59 20.76 -10.47
N THR A 97 -8.21 21.26 -11.64
CA THR A 97 -9.13 21.79 -12.65
C THR A 97 -9.15 20.89 -13.88
N PRO A 98 -10.33 20.37 -14.28
CA PRO A 98 -10.49 19.67 -15.55
C PRO A 98 -10.07 20.52 -16.74
N VAL A 99 -9.32 19.94 -17.66
CA VAL A 99 -8.95 20.59 -18.94
C VAL A 99 -10.11 20.52 -19.95
N ASN A 100 -11.04 19.59 -19.75
CA ASN A 100 -12.19 19.36 -20.61
C ASN A 100 -13.44 19.00 -19.79
N ALA A 101 -14.62 19.12 -20.40
CA ALA A 101 -15.91 18.89 -19.73
C ALA A 101 -16.13 17.44 -19.24
N THR A 102 -15.43 16.46 -19.82
CA THR A 102 -15.47 15.06 -19.40
C THR A 102 -14.46 14.74 -18.28
N ALA A 103 -13.65 15.71 -17.87
CA ALA A 103 -12.62 15.58 -16.86
C ALA A 103 -11.68 14.38 -17.05
N THR A 104 -11.32 14.05 -18.30
CA THR A 104 -10.31 13.01 -18.60
C THR A 104 -8.88 13.49 -18.32
N GLN A 105 -8.71 14.78 -18.06
CA GLN A 105 -7.43 15.45 -17.91
C GLN A 105 -7.55 16.55 -16.87
N TYR A 106 -6.52 16.71 -16.04
CA TYR A 106 -6.45 17.72 -14.99
C TYR A 106 -5.18 18.55 -15.09
N ARG A 107 -5.26 19.77 -14.58
CA ARG A 107 -4.12 20.57 -14.10
C ARG A 107 -4.33 20.82 -12.62
N TYR A 108 -3.25 20.99 -11.86
CA TYR A 108 -3.35 21.49 -10.50
C TYR A 108 -2.91 22.95 -10.38
N GLY A 109 -3.28 23.61 -9.29
CA GLY A 109 -2.74 24.88 -8.84
C GLY A 109 -2.83 24.98 -7.33
N VAL A 110 -1.94 25.76 -6.71
CA VAL A 110 -1.95 25.97 -5.26
C VAL A 110 -2.09 27.46 -4.96
N ALA A 111 -2.97 27.78 -4.03
CA ALA A 111 -3.17 29.14 -3.55
C ALA A 111 -3.20 29.19 -2.03
N GLN A 112 -2.73 30.30 -1.46
CA GLN A 112 -2.90 30.61 -0.04
C GLN A 112 -4.36 31.05 0.20
N GLN A 113 -5.25 30.07 0.21
CA GLN A 113 -6.67 30.21 0.47
C GLN A 113 -7.06 29.19 1.52
N GLY A 114 -7.86 29.60 2.49
CA GLY A 114 -8.12 28.82 3.67
C GLY A 114 -9.20 27.75 3.54
N TYR A 115 -9.15 26.85 4.51
CA TYR A 115 -10.25 26.02 4.99
C TYR A 115 -11.56 26.82 5.20
N ASP A 116 -12.70 26.25 4.79
CA ASP A 116 -14.02 26.88 4.88
C ASP A 116 -14.71 26.40 6.16
N ALA A 117 -14.42 27.08 7.27
CA ALA A 117 -14.97 26.74 8.58
C ALA A 117 -16.50 26.89 8.66
N ALA A 118 -17.08 27.79 7.85
CA ALA A 118 -18.52 27.96 7.79
C ALA A 118 -19.19 26.75 7.13
N ALA A 119 -18.63 26.24 6.02
CA ALA A 119 -19.11 25.01 5.40
C ALA A 119 -18.98 23.80 6.33
N ALA A 120 -17.86 23.67 7.04
CA ALA A 120 -17.69 22.60 8.03
C ALA A 120 -18.76 22.67 9.12
N ALA A 121 -19.03 23.86 9.67
CA ALA A 121 -20.05 24.06 10.70
C ALA A 121 -21.48 23.78 10.18
N ALA A 122 -21.78 24.19 8.94
CA ALA A 122 -23.08 23.96 8.30
C ALA A 122 -23.29 22.50 7.84
N GLY A 123 -22.20 21.76 7.59
CA GLY A 123 -22.26 20.36 7.18
C GLY A 123 -22.87 19.46 8.26
N ALA A 124 -23.64 18.47 7.82
CA ALA A 124 -24.19 17.45 8.71
C ALA A 124 -23.07 16.49 9.15
N PRO A 125 -23.01 16.10 10.43
CA PRO A 125 -22.06 15.08 10.87
C PRO A 125 -22.36 13.74 10.20
N LEU A 126 -21.32 13.08 9.71
CA LEU A 126 -21.41 11.75 9.14
C LEU A 126 -21.39 10.72 10.29
N ILE A 127 -22.59 10.38 10.75
CA ILE A 127 -22.78 9.59 11.98
C ILE A 127 -22.31 8.15 11.81
N ALA A 128 -21.78 7.59 12.91
CA ALA A 128 -21.31 6.22 13.01
C ALA A 128 -20.26 5.87 11.95
N LEU A 129 -19.37 6.80 11.62
CA LEU A 129 -18.18 6.51 10.83
C LEU A 129 -17.08 6.12 11.79
N ASP A 130 -16.78 4.83 11.86
CA ASP A 130 -15.71 4.29 12.69
C ASP A 130 -14.38 4.29 11.91
N ASP A 131 -13.36 3.69 12.50
CA ASP A 131 -12.06 3.41 11.89
C ASP A 131 -12.17 2.45 10.70
N ASP A 132 -11.35 2.65 9.66
CA ASP A 132 -11.39 1.89 8.40
C ASP A 132 -12.80 1.77 7.78
N ASP A 133 -13.60 2.85 7.78
CA ASP A 133 -15.02 2.78 7.40
C ASP A 133 -15.40 3.81 6.35
N SER A 134 -16.47 3.53 5.61
CA SER A 134 -16.97 4.35 4.51
C SER A 134 -18.48 4.57 4.59
N ARG A 135 -18.95 5.76 4.25
CA ARG A 135 -20.38 6.07 4.11
C ARG A 135 -20.69 6.62 2.72
N LEU A 136 -21.74 6.08 2.11
CA LEU A 136 -22.20 6.53 0.80
C LEU A 136 -22.97 7.85 0.91
N VAL A 137 -22.55 8.84 0.13
CA VAL A 137 -23.19 10.16 0.03
C VAL A 137 -23.67 10.37 -1.40
N THR A 138 -24.91 10.80 -1.57
CA THR A 138 -25.47 11.18 -2.87
C THR A 138 -25.12 12.63 -3.20
N LEU A 139 -24.58 12.85 -4.40
CA LEU A 139 -24.30 14.17 -4.96
C LEU A 139 -25.55 14.72 -5.68
N PRO A 140 -25.86 16.01 -5.56
CA PRO A 140 -27.03 16.63 -6.18
C PRO A 140 -26.78 16.97 -7.66
N PHE A 141 -25.56 16.72 -8.14
CA PHE A 141 -25.10 16.90 -9.51
C PHE A 141 -24.38 15.64 -10.00
N ALA A 142 -24.20 15.55 -11.32
CA ALA A 142 -23.28 14.58 -11.91
C ALA A 142 -21.86 15.15 -11.81
N PHE A 143 -20.96 14.40 -11.18
CA PHE A 143 -19.56 14.78 -10.97
C PHE A 143 -18.68 14.05 -11.99
N PRO A 144 -18.08 14.75 -12.97
CA PRO A 144 -17.16 14.14 -13.91
C PRO A 144 -15.78 13.95 -13.25
N PHE A 145 -15.23 12.73 -13.36
CA PHE A 145 -13.92 12.38 -12.81
C PHE A 145 -13.27 11.29 -13.67
N PHE A 146 -12.10 11.59 -14.24
CA PHE A 146 -11.35 10.72 -15.15
C PHE A 146 -12.21 10.07 -16.25
N GLY A 147 -13.07 10.86 -16.90
CA GLY A 147 -13.91 10.40 -18.02
C GLY A 147 -15.20 9.69 -17.64
N ALA A 148 -15.39 9.37 -16.35
CA ALA A 148 -16.64 8.81 -15.83
C ALA A 148 -17.48 9.89 -15.12
N SER A 149 -18.78 9.64 -14.96
CA SER A 149 -19.71 10.56 -14.29
C SER A 149 -20.35 9.87 -13.08
N TYR A 150 -20.16 10.44 -11.90
CA TYR A 150 -20.63 9.88 -10.63
C TYR A 150 -21.74 10.73 -10.01
N ARG A 151 -22.72 10.08 -9.38
CA ARG A 151 -23.75 10.74 -8.56
C ARG A 151 -23.69 10.33 -7.09
N GLN A 152 -22.75 9.47 -6.75
CA GLN A 152 -22.54 8.97 -5.41
C GLN A 152 -21.04 8.88 -5.17
N VAL A 153 -20.64 9.15 -3.93
CA VAL A 153 -19.27 9.09 -3.47
C VAL A 153 -19.25 8.42 -2.11
N TYR A 154 -18.28 7.55 -1.87
CA TYR A 154 -18.02 7.00 -0.54
C TYR A 154 -17.06 7.95 0.18
N VAL A 155 -17.50 8.48 1.31
CA VAL A 155 -16.67 9.27 2.22
C VAL A 155 -16.08 8.32 3.24
N ASN A 156 -14.75 8.27 3.32
CA ASN A 156 -14.04 7.34 4.19
C ASN A 156 -13.39 8.07 5.40
N SER A 157 -13.22 7.33 6.50
CA SER A 157 -12.56 7.80 7.73
C SER A 157 -11.16 8.38 7.46
N ASP A 158 -10.42 7.73 6.57
CA ASP A 158 -8.99 7.86 6.31
C ASP A 158 -8.70 8.96 5.28
N GLY A 159 -9.46 10.06 5.34
CA GLY A 159 -9.19 11.26 4.57
C GLY A 159 -9.23 11.11 3.04
N ASN A 160 -10.04 10.18 2.54
CA ASN A 160 -10.23 9.98 1.10
C ASN A 160 -11.70 9.79 0.71
N LEU A 161 -11.95 9.93 -0.58
CA LEU A 161 -13.21 9.70 -1.25
C LEU A 161 -13.00 8.67 -2.36
N THR A 162 -13.83 7.63 -2.40
CA THR A 162 -13.81 6.64 -3.48
C THR A 162 -15.13 6.64 -4.25
N PHE A 163 -15.05 6.21 -5.51
CA PHE A 163 -16.20 5.99 -6.35
C PHE A 163 -16.45 4.50 -6.56
N THR A 164 -17.69 4.13 -6.90
CA THR A 164 -18.20 2.76 -7.15
C THR A 164 -18.20 1.80 -5.96
N VAL A 165 -17.18 1.82 -5.11
CA VAL A 165 -17.07 0.98 -3.90
C VAL A 165 -16.42 1.78 -2.76
N GLY A 166 -16.87 1.52 -1.53
CA GLY A 166 -16.26 2.10 -0.33
C GLY A 166 -14.91 1.47 -0.02
N ASP A 167 -14.06 2.19 0.70
CA ASP A 167 -12.81 1.67 1.23
C ASP A 167 -12.99 1.27 2.71
N SER A 168 -12.51 0.08 3.07
CA SER A 168 -12.58 -0.44 4.43
C SER A 168 -11.40 -1.34 4.81
N ALA A 169 -10.29 -1.23 4.06
CA ALA A 169 -9.11 -2.06 4.32
C ALA A 169 -8.24 -1.43 5.41
N SER A 170 -7.79 -2.23 6.38
CA SER A 170 -6.85 -1.82 7.45
C SER A 170 -5.38 -1.79 6.99
N THR A 171 -5.14 -1.92 5.68
CA THR A 171 -3.79 -1.92 5.08
C THR A 171 -3.19 -0.51 5.01
N PRO A 172 -1.86 -0.36 4.90
CA PRO A 172 -1.22 0.95 4.79
C PRO A 172 -1.84 1.88 3.74
N ARG A 173 -1.94 3.18 4.08
CA ARG A 173 -2.46 4.25 3.20
C ARG A 173 -1.40 4.71 2.19
N SER A 174 -0.92 3.77 1.37
CA SER A 174 0.18 3.98 0.42
C SER A 174 -0.27 4.51 -0.95
N LEU A 175 0.70 4.99 -1.74
CA LEU A 175 0.45 5.36 -3.14
C LEU A 175 0.03 4.14 -3.98
N GLY A 176 0.62 2.98 -3.70
CA GLY A 176 0.20 1.71 -4.32
C GLY A 176 -1.28 1.42 -4.08
N ARG A 177 -1.79 1.57 -2.85
CA ARG A 177 -3.22 1.39 -2.55
C ARG A 177 -4.10 2.45 -3.23
N MET A 178 -3.63 3.70 -3.27
CA MET A 178 -4.34 4.79 -3.93
C MET A 178 -4.52 4.55 -5.44
N THR A 179 -3.49 4.03 -6.11
CA THR A 179 -3.50 3.77 -7.56
C THR A 179 -4.17 2.45 -7.93
N ALA A 180 -4.06 1.44 -7.05
CA ALA A 180 -4.63 0.11 -7.27
C ALA A 180 -6.14 0.03 -7.01
N GLY A 181 -6.64 0.82 -6.06
CA GLY A 181 -8.03 0.80 -5.64
C GLY A 181 -9.01 1.40 -6.66
N PRO A 182 -10.27 1.65 -6.25
CA PRO A 182 -11.22 2.37 -7.09
C PRO A 182 -10.73 3.79 -7.40
N PRO A 183 -11.36 4.48 -8.39
CA PRO A 183 -11.13 5.91 -8.60
C PRO A 183 -11.23 6.66 -7.27
N ARG A 184 -10.20 7.45 -6.94
CA ARG A 184 -10.00 8.01 -5.60
C ARG A 184 -9.57 9.47 -5.63
N ILE A 185 -10.12 10.24 -4.70
CA ILE A 185 -9.72 11.60 -4.36
C ILE A 185 -9.19 11.57 -2.92
N SER A 186 -7.93 11.92 -2.74
CA SER A 186 -7.22 11.82 -1.47
C SER A 186 -6.74 13.21 -1.03
N PRO A 187 -7.56 14.03 -0.35
CA PRO A 187 -7.06 15.26 0.24
C PRO A 187 -5.96 15.01 1.28
N LEU A 188 -6.09 13.95 2.08
CA LEU A 188 -5.07 13.51 3.03
C LEU A 188 -5.28 12.02 3.33
N PHE A 189 -4.76 11.14 2.48
CA PHE A 189 -4.91 9.69 2.67
C PHE A 189 -3.91 9.20 3.72
N ASP A 190 -4.42 8.93 4.92
CA ASP A 190 -3.67 8.55 6.12
C ASP A 190 -4.58 7.77 7.08
N ASP A 191 -4.01 7.05 8.04
CA ASP A 191 -4.76 6.23 9.01
C ASP A 191 -5.43 7.12 10.06
N LEU A 192 -6.74 7.38 9.92
CA LEU A 192 -7.45 8.39 10.71
C LEU A 192 -8.67 7.80 11.43
N ASN A 193 -8.87 8.17 12.69
CA ASN A 193 -9.98 7.66 13.49
C ASN A 193 -10.98 8.75 13.92
N PRO A 194 -12.04 9.01 13.14
CA PRO A 194 -13.04 10.01 13.46
C PRO A 194 -13.89 9.68 14.69
N ALA A 195 -13.93 8.42 15.15
CA ALA A 195 -14.66 8.02 16.35
C ALA A 195 -13.97 8.48 17.65
N GLN A 196 -12.70 8.86 17.60
CA GLN A 196 -11.91 9.32 18.76
C GLN A 196 -11.98 10.85 18.99
N THR A 197 -12.85 11.57 18.28
CA THR A 197 -12.97 13.03 18.39
C THR A 197 -14.43 13.50 18.38
N ALA A 198 -14.67 14.70 18.94
CA ALA A 198 -15.98 15.35 18.86
C ALA A 198 -16.19 16.13 17.55
N GLY A 199 -15.13 16.37 16.76
CA GLY A 199 -15.23 17.09 15.49
C GLY A 199 -15.77 16.21 14.37
N GLY A 200 -15.08 15.10 14.11
CA GLY A 200 -15.48 14.05 13.18
C GLY A 200 -15.46 14.48 11.72
N VAL A 201 -16.14 13.69 10.87
CA VAL A 201 -16.32 14.00 9.45
C VAL A 201 -17.68 14.65 9.24
N ARG A 202 -17.72 15.74 8.46
CA ARG A 202 -18.92 16.55 8.21
C ARG A 202 -19.11 16.76 6.73
N VAL A 203 -20.36 16.64 6.26
CA VAL A 203 -20.70 16.72 4.84
C VAL A 203 -21.75 17.80 4.63
N LEU A 204 -21.41 18.80 3.82
CA LEU A 204 -22.33 19.81 3.30
C LEU A 204 -22.58 19.53 1.82
N VAL A 205 -23.84 19.44 1.43
CA VAL A 205 -24.24 19.15 0.06
C VAL A 205 -25.15 20.25 -0.45
N GLU A 206 -24.73 20.95 -1.50
CA GLU A 206 -25.41 22.10 -2.10
C GLU A 206 -25.50 21.91 -3.61
N GLY A 207 -26.39 22.63 -4.29
CA GLY A 207 -26.53 22.50 -5.75
C GLY A 207 -25.27 22.89 -6.54
N ALA A 208 -24.42 23.75 -5.96
CA ALA A 208 -23.21 24.26 -6.60
C ALA A 208 -21.92 23.54 -6.18
N ARG A 209 -21.93 22.77 -5.07
CA ARG A 209 -20.76 22.05 -4.55
C ARG A 209 -21.14 21.02 -3.49
N ALA A 210 -20.28 20.04 -3.27
CA ALA A 210 -20.28 19.22 -2.07
C ALA A 210 -18.97 19.43 -1.29
N VAL A 211 -19.04 19.57 0.03
CA VAL A 211 -17.87 19.78 0.91
C VAL A 211 -17.83 18.67 1.95
N VAL A 212 -16.71 17.97 2.00
CA VAL A 212 -16.41 16.98 3.03
C VAL A 212 -15.29 17.55 3.90
N SER A 213 -15.54 17.66 5.20
CA SER A 213 -14.60 18.23 6.17
C SER A 213 -14.23 17.19 7.21
N TRP A 214 -12.94 16.91 7.37
CA TRP A 214 -12.39 16.20 8.52
C TRP A 214 -11.99 17.26 9.54
N VAL A 215 -12.67 17.29 10.69
CA VAL A 215 -12.51 18.35 11.69
C VAL A 215 -11.85 17.77 12.93
N LYS A 216 -10.59 18.11 13.17
CA LYS A 216 -9.80 17.59 14.29
C LYS A 216 -9.91 16.06 14.40
N VAL A 217 -9.77 15.37 13.27
CA VAL A 217 -9.77 13.91 13.23
C VAL A 217 -8.35 13.44 13.56
N PRO A 218 -8.15 12.67 14.64
CA PRO A 218 -6.83 12.20 15.01
C PRO A 218 -6.33 11.14 14.02
N GLU A 219 -5.02 11.11 13.82
CA GLU A 219 -4.33 9.89 13.38
C GLU A 219 -4.70 8.74 14.32
N TYR A 220 -4.90 7.56 13.73
CA TYR A 220 -5.13 6.35 14.48
C TYR A 220 -3.97 6.11 15.45
N ALA A 221 -4.30 5.75 16.68
CA ALA A 221 -3.32 5.31 17.66
C ALA A 221 -3.92 4.17 18.49
N ILE A 222 -3.12 3.12 18.73
CA ILE A 222 -3.48 1.99 19.60
C ILE A 222 -3.79 2.49 21.03
N SER A 223 -3.10 3.55 21.46
CA SER A 223 -3.32 4.17 22.76
C SER A 223 -3.20 5.69 22.67
N GLY A 224 -4.01 6.40 23.46
CA GLY A 224 -4.05 7.86 23.45
C GLY A 224 -4.85 8.42 22.28
N THR A 225 -4.49 9.64 21.88
CA THR A 225 -5.09 10.33 20.73
C THR A 225 -3.94 10.82 19.85
N GLY A 226 -3.95 10.42 18.58
CA GLY A 226 -2.95 10.85 17.61
C GLY A 226 -3.05 12.33 17.25
N THR A 227 -2.18 12.78 16.33
CA THR A 227 -2.16 14.18 15.89
C THR A 227 -3.48 14.52 15.20
N LEU A 228 -4.10 15.62 15.60
CA LEU A 228 -5.38 16.05 15.05
C LEU A 228 -5.16 16.70 13.68
N GLN A 229 -5.88 16.21 12.67
CA GLN A 229 -5.85 16.74 11.30
C GLN A 229 -7.15 17.50 11.00
N THR A 230 -7.03 18.68 10.39
CA THR A 230 -8.19 19.48 9.93
C THR A 230 -8.03 19.90 8.47
N PHE A 231 -8.85 19.32 7.59
CA PHE A 231 -8.80 19.54 6.15
C PHE A 231 -10.15 19.28 5.47
N GLN A 232 -10.24 19.63 4.19
CA GLN A 232 -11.45 19.54 3.38
C GLN A 232 -11.18 19.03 1.98
N ALA A 233 -12.16 18.32 1.41
CA ALA A 233 -12.33 18.16 -0.02
C ALA A 233 -13.62 18.87 -0.48
N ARG A 234 -13.56 19.58 -1.62
CA ARG A 234 -14.71 20.27 -2.22
C ARG A 234 -14.89 19.81 -3.66
N LEU A 235 -16.08 19.35 -4.02
CA LEU A 235 -16.39 18.76 -5.33
C LEU A 235 -17.36 19.64 -6.13
N TYR A 236 -16.93 19.95 -7.35
CA TYR A 236 -17.50 20.86 -8.35
C TYR A 236 -18.44 20.16 -9.37
N PRO A 237 -19.66 20.62 -9.76
CA PRO A 237 -20.38 20.00 -10.89
C PRO A 237 -19.61 19.93 -12.22
N ASP A 238 -18.64 20.81 -12.41
CA ASP A 238 -17.76 20.86 -13.57
C ASP A 238 -16.56 19.90 -13.49
N GLY A 239 -16.42 19.17 -12.38
CA GLY A 239 -15.33 18.23 -12.11
C GLY A 239 -14.15 18.86 -11.37
N HIS A 240 -14.22 20.13 -10.98
CA HIS A 240 -13.15 20.72 -10.19
C HIS A 240 -13.17 20.20 -8.75
N ILE A 241 -11.98 20.15 -8.16
CA ILE A 241 -11.73 19.57 -6.84
C ILE A 241 -10.80 20.52 -6.09
N ASP A 242 -11.17 20.90 -4.87
CA ASP A 242 -10.26 21.60 -3.96
C ASP A 242 -9.93 20.74 -2.75
N PHE A 243 -8.66 20.72 -2.36
CA PHE A 243 -8.20 20.27 -1.05
C PHE A 243 -7.78 21.50 -0.25
N ALA A 244 -8.38 21.74 0.91
CA ALA A 244 -8.06 22.90 1.73
C ALA A 244 -7.63 22.47 3.13
N TYR A 245 -6.50 23.00 3.59
CA TYR A 245 -5.84 22.60 4.84
C TYR A 245 -5.88 23.74 5.86
N ALA A 246 -5.95 23.42 7.15
CA ALA A 246 -6.02 24.41 8.24
C ALA A 246 -5.11 24.11 9.42
N ASP A 247 -5.10 22.86 9.88
CA ASP A 247 -4.21 22.37 10.94
C ASP A 247 -3.83 20.93 10.57
N VAL A 248 -2.79 20.78 9.74
CA VAL A 248 -2.36 19.47 9.22
C VAL A 248 -0.87 19.24 9.43
N ASN A 249 -0.54 18.13 10.10
CA ASN A 249 0.82 17.68 10.37
C ASN A 249 0.82 16.15 10.56
N PRO A 250 0.65 15.35 9.50
CA PRO A 250 0.61 13.89 9.57
C PRO A 250 2.02 13.30 9.74
N ALA A 251 2.09 12.10 10.32
CA ALA A 251 3.27 11.26 10.35
C ALA A 251 3.59 10.71 8.94
N SER A 252 2.56 10.39 8.16
CA SER A 252 2.63 10.01 6.74
C SER A 252 1.34 10.40 6.02
N ALA A 253 1.38 10.73 4.74
CA ALA A 253 0.15 10.89 3.97
C ALA A 253 0.40 10.78 2.47
N VAL A 254 -0.64 10.42 1.71
CA VAL A 254 -0.67 10.64 0.27
C VAL A 254 -1.76 11.66 -0.05
N ALA A 255 -1.41 12.73 -0.76
CA ALA A 255 -2.38 13.70 -1.26
C ALA A 255 -2.45 13.65 -2.79
N GLY A 256 -3.64 13.64 -3.38
CA GLY A 256 -3.78 13.67 -4.84
C GLY A 256 -5.09 13.09 -5.37
N ILE A 257 -5.11 12.82 -6.68
CA ILE A 257 -6.23 12.17 -7.38
C ILE A 257 -5.73 11.01 -8.25
N ALA A 258 -6.50 9.92 -8.28
CA ALA A 258 -6.18 8.72 -9.06
C ALA A 258 -7.41 8.19 -9.82
N PRO A 259 -7.27 7.80 -11.10
CA PRO A 259 -8.33 7.08 -11.83
C PRO A 259 -8.56 5.66 -11.30
N GLY A 260 -7.66 5.13 -10.48
CA GLY A 260 -7.74 3.79 -9.89
C GLY A 260 -7.45 2.66 -10.88
N ALA A 261 -7.72 1.42 -10.44
CA ALA A 261 -7.60 0.19 -11.22
C ALA A 261 -6.23 -0.01 -11.90
N LEU A 262 -5.15 0.48 -11.27
CA LEU A 262 -3.79 0.41 -11.81
C LEU A 262 -3.66 0.96 -13.23
N GLN A 263 -4.46 1.99 -13.57
CA GLN A 263 -4.32 2.62 -14.87
C GLN A 263 -2.89 3.16 -15.06
N PRO A 264 -2.27 2.94 -16.23
CA PRO A 264 -0.90 3.39 -16.47
C PRO A 264 -0.75 4.90 -16.32
N GLY A 265 0.34 5.30 -15.68
CA GLY A 265 0.70 6.71 -15.49
C GLY A 265 0.46 7.17 -14.07
N THR A 266 1.55 7.32 -13.32
CA THR A 266 1.56 7.99 -12.03
C THR A 266 2.60 9.10 -12.10
N THR A 267 2.19 10.31 -11.73
CA THR A 267 3.12 11.45 -11.63
C THR A 267 3.17 11.95 -10.20
N LEU A 268 4.34 11.77 -9.57
CA LEU A 268 4.63 12.37 -8.28
C LEU A 268 5.24 13.76 -8.45
N VAL A 269 4.62 14.75 -7.81
CA VAL A 269 4.99 16.16 -7.87
C VAL A 269 5.18 16.71 -6.46
N ASP A 270 5.95 17.79 -6.36
CA ASP A 270 5.86 18.72 -5.25
C ASP A 270 4.84 19.79 -5.63
N PHE A 271 3.64 19.74 -5.05
CA PHE A 271 2.54 20.62 -5.45
C PHE A 271 2.84 22.10 -5.25
N LEU A 272 3.76 22.46 -4.35
CA LEU A 272 4.13 23.85 -4.10
C LEU A 272 5.18 24.37 -5.07
N THR A 273 6.14 23.54 -5.46
CA THR A 273 7.32 24.01 -6.20
C THR A 273 7.37 23.58 -7.65
N ASP A 274 6.74 22.47 -8.02
CA ASP A 274 6.71 22.02 -9.40
C ASP A 274 5.70 22.83 -10.22
N ALA A 275 6.02 23.03 -11.50
CA ALA A 275 5.08 23.63 -12.42
C ALA A 275 4.02 22.61 -12.85
N SER A 276 2.75 23.00 -12.77
CA SER A 276 1.63 22.17 -13.20
C SER A 276 1.60 21.93 -14.71
N ALA A 277 1.37 20.67 -15.10
CA ALA A 277 1.18 20.22 -16.48
C ALA A 277 -0.26 19.72 -16.72
N VAL A 278 -0.52 19.15 -17.91
CA VAL A 278 -1.75 18.38 -18.18
C VAL A 278 -1.48 16.93 -17.83
N TYR A 279 -2.29 16.37 -16.95
CA TYR A 279 -2.17 14.99 -16.50
C TYR A 279 -3.42 14.21 -16.87
N THR A 280 -3.24 12.99 -17.40
CA THR A 280 -4.32 12.09 -17.83
C THR A 280 -4.58 10.96 -16.84
N ALA A 281 -3.77 10.84 -15.79
CA ALA A 281 -3.77 9.73 -14.84
C ALA A 281 -3.44 10.23 -13.43
N THR A 282 -2.89 9.39 -12.55
CA THR A 282 -2.64 9.74 -11.15
C THR A 282 -1.69 10.93 -11.03
N ILE A 283 -2.07 11.89 -10.18
CA ILE A 283 -1.23 13.00 -9.73
C ILE A 283 -1.24 12.95 -8.22
N ALA A 284 -0.07 12.82 -7.60
CA ALA A 284 0.00 12.76 -6.15
C ALA A 284 1.30 13.37 -5.61
N GLU A 285 1.29 13.64 -4.33
CA GLU A 285 2.47 13.92 -3.53
C GLU A 285 2.43 13.00 -2.30
N VAL A 286 3.58 12.44 -1.96
CA VAL A 286 3.73 11.56 -0.80
C VAL A 286 4.50 12.30 0.28
N PHE A 287 3.97 12.27 1.49
CA PHE A 287 4.49 12.96 2.64
C PHE A 287 4.87 11.99 3.76
N GLY A 288 5.80 12.43 4.61
CA GLY A 288 6.00 11.84 5.92
C GLY A 288 7.01 12.58 6.77
N ASN A 289 7.07 12.21 8.05
CA ASN A 289 7.80 12.95 9.08
C ASN A 289 8.88 12.12 9.81
N SER A 290 9.08 10.87 9.38
CA SER A 290 10.08 9.95 9.92
C SER A 290 11.41 10.04 9.16
N LEU A 291 12.49 9.61 9.81
CA LEU A 291 13.78 9.38 9.14
C LEU A 291 13.68 8.16 8.22
N THR A 292 14.34 8.24 7.07
CA THR A 292 14.46 7.13 6.11
C THR A 292 15.86 6.99 5.57
N ILE A 293 16.19 5.79 5.11
CA ILE A 293 17.36 5.53 4.26
C ILE A 293 17.01 5.88 2.81
N ASP A 294 17.75 6.82 2.23
CA ASP A 294 17.72 7.10 0.80
C ASP A 294 18.54 6.04 0.05
N VAL A 295 17.86 4.95 -0.31
CA VAL A 295 18.46 3.80 -0.99
C VAL A 295 19.09 4.16 -2.35
N VAL A 296 18.62 5.24 -2.99
CA VAL A 296 19.21 5.78 -4.22
C VAL A 296 20.59 6.37 -3.93
N THR A 297 20.70 7.22 -2.90
CA THR A 297 21.99 7.75 -2.45
C THR A 297 22.93 6.62 -1.99
N VAL A 298 22.43 5.60 -1.29
CA VAL A 298 23.25 4.44 -0.88
C VAL A 298 23.84 3.73 -2.10
N ALA A 299 23.03 3.42 -3.10
CA ALA A 299 23.50 2.77 -4.33
C ALA A 299 24.50 3.65 -5.10
N GLN A 300 24.21 4.95 -5.22
CA GLN A 300 25.12 5.90 -5.87
C GLN A 300 26.48 5.96 -5.18
N GLN A 301 26.54 5.86 -3.85
CA GLN A 301 27.80 5.80 -3.11
C GLN A 301 28.51 4.46 -3.30
N PHE A 302 27.77 3.35 -3.28
CA PHE A 302 28.32 2.02 -3.53
C PHE A 302 29.06 1.95 -4.87
N TYR A 303 28.44 2.41 -5.96
CA TYR A 303 29.02 2.37 -7.31
C TYR A 303 30.15 3.39 -7.55
N GLN A 304 30.47 4.26 -6.59
CA GLN A 304 31.69 5.08 -6.69
C GLN A 304 32.96 4.28 -6.45
N THR A 305 32.87 3.18 -5.71
CA THR A 305 34.03 2.36 -5.31
C THR A 305 33.95 0.91 -5.75
N HIS A 306 32.78 0.46 -6.22
CA HIS A 306 32.52 -0.91 -6.65
C HIS A 306 32.20 -0.98 -8.15
N GLU A 307 32.51 -2.12 -8.77
CA GLU A 307 32.17 -2.37 -10.17
C GLU A 307 30.66 -2.58 -10.38
N ASP A 308 30.18 -2.34 -11.60
CA ASP A 308 28.78 -2.56 -11.99
C ASP A 308 28.52 -4.05 -12.30
N ALA A 309 28.68 -4.91 -11.30
CA ALA A 309 28.56 -6.37 -11.45
C ALA A 309 27.36 -6.99 -10.72
N TYR A 310 26.58 -6.19 -9.98
CA TYR A 310 25.57 -6.66 -9.04
C TYR A 310 24.15 -6.51 -9.58
N ASP A 311 23.40 -7.62 -9.67
CA ASP A 311 21.98 -7.59 -10.03
C ASP A 311 21.11 -7.08 -8.87
N TYR A 312 21.56 -7.29 -7.63
CA TYR A 312 20.87 -6.91 -6.40
C TYR A 312 21.79 -6.11 -5.47
N LEU A 313 21.25 -5.06 -4.85
CA LEU A 313 21.84 -4.47 -3.65
C LEU A 313 20.94 -4.74 -2.45
N VAL A 314 21.51 -5.26 -1.37
CA VAL A 314 20.78 -5.58 -0.13
C VAL A 314 21.27 -4.66 0.98
N ILE A 315 20.37 -3.87 1.53
CA ILE A 315 20.67 -2.79 2.47
C ILE A 315 20.12 -3.14 3.85
N TYR A 316 21.00 -3.16 4.84
CA TYR A 316 20.65 -3.15 6.25
C TYR A 316 21.18 -1.86 6.87
N ASN A 317 20.54 -1.35 7.93
CA ASN A 317 21.08 -0.24 8.71
C ASN A 317 21.28 -0.61 10.18
N ASN A 318 22.24 0.05 10.84
CA ASN A 318 22.49 -0.08 12.28
C ASN A 318 21.96 1.12 13.08
N MET A 319 21.14 1.96 12.46
CA MET A 319 20.65 3.22 13.03
C MET A 319 19.27 3.09 13.68
N GLY A 320 18.66 1.90 13.59
CA GLY A 320 17.30 1.67 14.08
C GLY A 320 16.23 2.32 13.21
N ILE A 321 16.55 2.62 11.95
CA ILE A 321 15.62 3.25 11.00
C ILE A 321 14.83 2.13 10.31
N PRO A 322 13.49 2.11 10.37
CA PRO A 322 12.65 1.13 9.67
C PRO A 322 12.90 1.12 8.16
N ALA A 323 12.59 0.01 7.49
CA ALA A 323 12.67 -0.06 6.03
C ALA A 323 11.76 1.00 5.39
N LEU A 324 10.48 1.00 5.74
CA LEU A 324 9.49 1.95 5.25
C LEU A 324 8.39 2.21 6.29
N GLY A 325 8.33 3.42 6.86
CA GLY A 325 7.29 3.74 7.86
C GLY A 325 7.30 2.80 9.07
N GLU A 326 6.28 2.89 9.92
CA GLU A 326 6.14 1.96 11.04
C GLU A 326 5.46 0.67 10.58
N GLY A 327 5.92 -0.48 11.08
CA GLY A 327 5.31 -1.79 10.80
C GLY A 327 5.76 -2.49 9.51
N THR A 328 6.58 -1.88 8.65
CA THR A 328 7.18 -2.56 7.48
C THR A 328 8.52 -3.19 7.84
N VAL A 329 8.69 -4.48 7.58
CA VAL A 329 9.95 -5.19 7.87
C VAL A 329 10.99 -4.92 6.80
N ALA A 330 10.59 -5.08 5.54
CA ALA A 330 11.43 -4.93 4.37
C ALA A 330 10.59 -4.55 3.14
N TYR A 331 11.27 -4.14 2.08
CA TYR A 331 10.69 -4.02 0.75
C TYR A 331 11.75 -4.22 -0.33
N GLU A 332 11.26 -4.49 -1.53
CA GLU A 332 11.99 -4.51 -2.77
C GLU A 332 11.58 -3.35 -3.67
N GLU A 333 12.58 -2.83 -4.38
CA GLU A 333 12.39 -1.86 -5.45
C GLU A 333 13.00 -2.41 -6.75
N THR A 334 12.13 -2.73 -7.71
CA THR A 334 12.56 -3.10 -9.06
C THR A 334 13.09 -1.87 -9.79
N VAL A 335 14.42 -1.77 -9.90
CA VAL A 335 15.14 -0.70 -10.58
C VAL A 335 15.14 -0.89 -12.10
N ARG A 336 15.20 -2.14 -12.54
CA ARG A 336 15.22 -2.50 -13.96
C ARG A 336 14.48 -3.79 -14.20
N SER A 337 13.59 -3.77 -15.18
CA SER A 337 12.85 -4.93 -15.67
C SER A 337 12.99 -5.03 -17.18
N SER A 338 13.45 -6.19 -17.67
CA SER A 338 13.64 -6.46 -19.10
C SER A 338 12.69 -7.52 -19.66
N GLY A 339 12.04 -8.31 -18.80
CA GLY A 339 11.14 -9.37 -19.23
C GLY A 339 9.70 -8.90 -19.45
N ALA A 340 8.88 -9.78 -20.01
CA ALA A 340 7.45 -9.58 -20.18
C ALA A 340 6.71 -10.81 -19.64
N GLY A 341 5.48 -10.62 -19.16
CA GLY A 341 4.60 -11.72 -18.77
C GLY A 341 4.42 -11.93 -17.26
N TYR A 342 5.20 -11.26 -16.42
CA TYR A 342 5.07 -11.29 -14.95
C TYR A 342 4.55 -9.97 -14.36
N GLY A 343 3.89 -9.15 -15.18
CA GLY A 343 3.12 -7.99 -14.69
C GLY A 343 3.92 -6.74 -14.38
N VAL A 344 5.24 -6.70 -14.58
CA VAL A 344 6.07 -5.50 -14.48
C VAL A 344 6.33 -4.92 -15.88
N PRO A 345 6.06 -3.63 -16.14
CA PRO A 345 6.46 -2.99 -17.40
C PRO A 345 7.97 -3.00 -17.59
N GLN A 346 8.43 -3.13 -18.84
CA GLN A 346 9.85 -2.95 -19.14
C GLN A 346 10.29 -1.52 -18.82
N GLY A 347 11.43 -1.38 -18.15
CA GLY A 347 11.94 -0.09 -17.69
C GLY A 347 13.34 -0.24 -17.13
N ASP A 348 14.09 0.86 -17.13
CA ASP A 348 15.46 0.89 -16.64
C ASP A 348 15.73 2.24 -15.95
N ALA A 349 15.80 2.22 -14.63
CA ALA A 349 16.18 3.35 -13.80
C ALA A 349 17.60 3.21 -13.22
N SER A 350 18.37 2.20 -13.63
CA SER A 350 19.68 1.86 -13.04
C SER A 350 20.66 3.04 -12.97
N GLN A 351 20.64 3.93 -13.97
CA GLN A 351 21.47 5.13 -13.97
C GLN A 351 21.15 6.11 -12.84
N GLN A 352 19.90 6.18 -12.39
CA GLN A 352 19.52 7.01 -11.24
C GLN A 352 20.15 6.49 -9.93
N PHE A 353 20.48 5.20 -9.88
CA PHE A 353 21.15 4.54 -8.76
C PHE A 353 22.68 4.50 -8.91
N GLY A 354 23.24 5.07 -9.97
CA GLY A 354 24.69 5.04 -10.25
C GLY A 354 25.19 3.77 -10.95
N SER A 355 24.31 2.81 -11.26
CA SER A 355 24.64 1.61 -12.05
C SER A 355 24.67 1.94 -13.55
N ALA A 356 25.48 1.21 -14.32
CA ALA A 356 25.59 1.34 -15.78
C ALA A 356 24.65 0.39 -16.55
N GLY A 357 23.63 -0.18 -15.88
CA GLY A 357 22.62 -1.06 -16.47
C GLY A 357 22.57 -2.47 -15.88
N ARG A 358 23.47 -2.79 -14.94
CA ARG A 358 23.50 -4.10 -14.28
C ARG A 358 22.44 -4.24 -13.18
N LEU A 359 22.24 -3.21 -12.36
CA LEU A 359 21.34 -3.26 -11.21
C LEU A 359 19.90 -3.53 -11.65
N GLN A 360 19.31 -4.59 -11.12
CA GLN A 360 17.91 -4.98 -11.36
C GLN A 360 17.01 -4.59 -10.18
N SER A 361 17.51 -4.74 -8.95
CA SER A 361 16.67 -4.63 -7.76
C SER A 361 17.46 -4.13 -6.55
N VAL A 362 16.80 -3.33 -5.70
CA VAL A 362 17.33 -2.86 -4.42
C VAL A 362 16.41 -3.34 -3.31
N LEU A 363 16.97 -4.00 -2.32
CA LEU A 363 16.26 -4.52 -1.16
C LEU A 363 16.64 -3.69 0.06
N ASN A 364 15.65 -3.12 0.74
CA ASN A 364 15.86 -2.47 2.02
C ASN A 364 15.28 -3.34 3.12
N LEU A 365 16.17 -4.00 3.86
CA LEU A 365 15.83 -4.90 4.94
C LEU A 365 15.68 -4.16 6.28
N GLY A 366 15.80 -2.83 6.32
CA GLY A 366 15.60 -2.07 7.54
C GLY A 366 16.69 -2.29 8.60
N PRO A 367 16.38 -2.14 9.89
CA PRO A 367 17.37 -2.14 10.95
C PRO A 367 17.84 -3.56 11.29
N LEU A 368 19.15 -3.80 11.29
CA LEU A 368 19.74 -5.11 11.56
C LEU A 368 19.28 -5.70 12.91
N SER A 369 18.99 -4.84 13.89
CA SER A 369 18.52 -5.23 15.23
C SER A 369 17.17 -5.95 15.24
N GLN A 370 16.39 -5.92 14.16
CA GLN A 370 15.11 -6.65 14.09
C GLN A 370 15.26 -8.13 13.71
N TYR A 371 16.44 -8.52 13.22
CA TYR A 371 16.72 -9.89 12.81
C TYR A 371 17.46 -10.66 13.92
N PRO A 372 17.12 -11.94 14.15
CA PRO A 372 17.89 -12.80 15.03
C PRO A 372 19.30 -13.05 14.46
N VAL A 373 20.24 -13.38 15.36
CA VAL A 373 21.63 -13.71 14.97
C VAL A 373 21.70 -15.01 14.16
N ASP A 374 20.85 -15.99 14.47
CA ASP A 374 20.69 -17.18 13.64
C ASP A 374 19.78 -16.83 12.46
N PRO A 375 20.26 -16.88 11.21
CA PRO A 375 19.48 -16.51 10.04
C PRO A 375 18.34 -17.50 9.72
N ASN A 376 18.23 -18.62 10.44
CA ASN A 376 17.13 -19.58 10.36
C ASN A 376 16.15 -19.47 11.54
N ALA A 377 16.42 -18.61 12.53
CA ALA A 377 15.48 -18.37 13.61
C ALA A 377 14.35 -17.45 13.13
N LEU A 378 13.17 -17.60 13.74
CA LEU A 378 12.02 -16.78 13.41
C LEU A 378 12.27 -15.31 13.70
N VAL A 379 11.90 -14.45 12.75
CA VAL A 379 11.85 -13.00 12.96
C VAL A 379 10.62 -12.71 13.82
N PRO A 380 10.76 -12.07 15.01
CA PRO A 380 9.65 -11.89 15.93
C PRO A 380 8.42 -11.21 15.32
N ALA A 381 8.64 -10.19 14.49
CA ALA A 381 7.57 -9.45 13.81
C ALA A 381 6.83 -10.28 12.74
N ARG A 382 7.42 -11.38 12.27
CA ARG A 382 6.87 -12.24 11.20
C ARG A 382 6.75 -13.71 11.64
N ALA A 383 6.70 -13.95 12.95
CA ALA A 383 6.69 -15.30 13.50
C ALA A 383 5.41 -16.06 13.11
N ALA A 384 4.30 -15.37 12.91
CA ALA A 384 3.03 -15.97 12.45
C ALA A 384 3.13 -16.52 11.02
N GLN A 385 3.97 -15.91 10.17
CA GLN A 385 4.22 -16.31 8.80
C GLN A 385 5.39 -17.31 8.67
N ALA A 386 5.92 -17.77 9.81
CA ALA A 386 7.11 -18.64 9.89
C ALA A 386 8.36 -18.07 9.21
N ASP A 387 8.46 -16.74 9.11
CA ASP A 387 9.55 -16.08 8.42
C ASP A 387 10.84 -16.06 9.25
N THR A 388 11.94 -16.27 8.56
CA THR A 388 13.32 -16.16 9.03
C THR A 388 14.04 -15.07 8.24
N PRO A 389 15.21 -14.59 8.68
CA PRO A 389 16.02 -13.68 7.86
C PRO A 389 16.27 -14.18 6.43
N LEU A 390 16.46 -15.50 6.24
CA LEU A 390 16.65 -16.07 4.90
C LEU A 390 15.37 -16.07 4.07
N THR A 391 14.21 -16.40 4.65
CA THR A 391 12.95 -16.39 3.89
C THR A 391 12.53 -14.98 3.54
N ILE A 392 12.76 -13.99 4.42
CA ILE A 392 12.51 -12.57 4.10
C ILE A 392 13.42 -12.10 2.97
N LEU A 393 14.73 -12.37 3.05
CA LEU A 393 15.64 -12.00 1.96
C LEU A 393 15.21 -12.64 0.62
N THR A 394 14.76 -13.90 0.68
CA THR A 394 14.26 -14.63 -0.48
C THR A 394 12.95 -14.03 -0.99
N HIS A 395 12.01 -13.71 -0.10
CA HIS A 395 10.76 -13.04 -0.42
C HIS A 395 11.01 -11.72 -1.15
N GLU A 396 11.85 -10.85 -0.57
CA GLU A 396 12.14 -9.56 -1.18
C GLU A 396 12.83 -9.71 -2.53
N ALA A 397 13.80 -10.62 -2.66
CA ALA A 397 14.46 -10.87 -3.95
C ALA A 397 13.48 -11.42 -5.01
N GLY A 398 12.45 -12.15 -4.58
CA GLY A 398 11.41 -12.74 -5.42
C GLY A 398 10.46 -11.70 -6.03
N HIS A 399 10.26 -10.54 -5.39
CA HIS A 399 9.38 -9.49 -5.93
C HIS A 399 9.71 -9.08 -7.35
N LEU A 400 11.01 -9.05 -7.70
CA LEU A 400 11.49 -8.73 -9.05
C LEU A 400 10.77 -9.53 -10.15
N PHE A 401 10.37 -10.77 -9.85
CA PHE A 401 9.77 -11.70 -10.81
C PHE A 401 8.33 -12.07 -10.50
N LEU A 402 7.89 -12.02 -9.24
CA LEU A 402 6.69 -12.73 -8.80
C LEU A 402 5.56 -11.80 -8.36
N ALA A 403 5.89 -10.58 -7.90
CA ALA A 403 4.96 -9.72 -7.16
C ALA A 403 3.64 -9.41 -7.91
N PHE A 404 3.71 -9.35 -9.24
CA PHE A 404 2.64 -8.77 -10.05
C PHE A 404 2.13 -9.71 -11.14
N ALA A 405 2.55 -10.97 -11.11
CA ALA A 405 2.16 -11.97 -12.08
C ALA A 405 0.70 -12.41 -11.86
N SER A 406 -0.07 -12.51 -12.94
CA SER A 406 -1.45 -12.99 -12.87
C SER A 406 -1.91 -13.54 -14.21
N ILE A 407 -2.83 -14.50 -14.18
CA ILE A 407 -3.52 -14.94 -15.39
C ILE A 407 -4.43 -13.84 -15.92
N LYS A 408 -4.64 -13.84 -17.24
CA LYS A 408 -5.66 -13.00 -17.88
C LYS A 408 -7.04 -13.57 -17.60
N ASN A 409 -8.00 -12.70 -17.32
CA ASN A 409 -9.41 -13.07 -17.24
C ASN A 409 -10.15 -12.54 -18.48
N ALA A 410 -10.82 -13.42 -19.21
CA ALA A 410 -11.51 -13.07 -20.46
C ALA A 410 -12.76 -12.21 -20.24
N ALA A 411 -13.41 -12.32 -19.08
CA ALA A 411 -14.59 -11.53 -18.72
C ALA A 411 -14.21 -10.14 -18.19
N ASP A 412 -13.06 -10.04 -17.53
CA ASP A 412 -12.52 -8.79 -16.99
C ASP A 412 -11.00 -8.74 -17.18
N PRO A 413 -10.50 -8.06 -18.24
CA PRO A 413 -9.08 -7.93 -18.50
C PRO A 413 -8.29 -7.18 -17.40
N THR A 414 -8.98 -6.50 -16.48
CA THR A 414 -8.35 -5.78 -15.35
C THR A 414 -8.21 -6.63 -14.10
N ALA A 415 -8.86 -7.79 -14.05
CA ALA A 415 -8.77 -8.69 -12.91
C ALA A 415 -7.37 -9.31 -12.80
N LEU A 416 -6.86 -9.36 -11.56
CA LEU A 416 -5.56 -9.94 -11.20
C LEU A 416 -5.78 -11.08 -10.18
N PRO A 417 -6.43 -12.18 -10.59
CA PRO A 417 -7.01 -13.15 -9.65
C PRO A 417 -5.98 -13.95 -8.85
N MET A 418 -4.72 -14.01 -9.30
CA MET A 418 -3.63 -14.65 -8.55
C MET A 418 -2.97 -13.72 -7.53
N LEU A 419 -3.31 -12.43 -7.53
CA LEU A 419 -2.71 -11.46 -6.62
C LEU A 419 -3.60 -11.26 -5.38
N GLY A 420 -2.94 -11.24 -4.23
CA GLY A 420 -3.55 -11.12 -2.92
C GLY A 420 -3.26 -9.78 -2.26
N PHE A 421 -2.70 -9.85 -1.05
CA PHE A 421 -2.39 -8.69 -0.22
C PHE A 421 -1.60 -7.63 -1.02
N GLN A 422 -2.05 -6.37 -0.94
CA GLN A 422 -1.51 -5.20 -1.67
C GLN A 422 -1.46 -5.33 -3.21
N LEU A 423 -2.04 -6.38 -3.79
CA LEU A 423 -1.83 -6.78 -5.19
C LEU A 423 -0.34 -6.91 -5.56
N ALA A 424 0.49 -7.36 -4.60
CA ALA A 424 1.93 -7.50 -4.72
C ALA A 424 2.46 -8.89 -4.28
N HIS A 425 1.54 -9.79 -3.93
CA HIS A 425 1.80 -11.12 -3.38
C HIS A 425 0.85 -12.15 -3.98
N TRP A 426 1.13 -13.44 -3.77
CA TRP A 426 0.17 -14.47 -4.13
C TRP A 426 -1.12 -14.34 -3.32
N SER A 427 -2.23 -14.68 -3.97
CA SER A 427 -3.56 -14.71 -3.38
C SER A 427 -3.67 -15.87 -2.39
N PHE A 428 -4.31 -15.63 -1.23
CA PHE A 428 -4.70 -16.67 -0.28
C PHE A 428 -5.52 -17.82 -0.93
N LEU A 429 -6.18 -17.51 -2.05
CA LEU A 429 -7.04 -18.44 -2.78
C LEU A 429 -6.30 -19.18 -3.91
N PHE A 430 -5.00 -18.94 -4.06
CA PHE A 430 -4.16 -19.51 -5.10
C PHE A 430 -3.21 -20.54 -4.52
N ASP A 431 -3.26 -21.77 -5.03
CA ASP A 431 -2.31 -22.82 -4.67
C ASP A 431 -0.94 -22.51 -5.26
N SER A 432 -0.15 -21.77 -4.50
CA SER A 432 1.21 -21.36 -4.85
C SER A 432 2.26 -22.39 -4.44
N GLU A 433 1.85 -23.57 -3.93
CA GLU A 433 2.75 -24.60 -3.41
C GLU A 433 3.62 -24.11 -2.24
N ALA A 434 3.03 -23.30 -1.35
CA ALA A 434 3.69 -22.68 -0.19
C ALA A 434 4.89 -21.81 -0.58
N SER A 435 4.70 -21.00 -1.63
CA SER A 435 5.69 -20.05 -2.10
C SER A 435 6.11 -19.07 -0.99
N VAL A 436 7.37 -18.64 -1.03
CA VAL A 436 7.85 -17.56 -0.17
C VAL A 436 7.13 -16.21 -0.43
N MET A 437 6.40 -16.04 -1.52
CA MET A 437 5.69 -14.79 -1.88
C MET A 437 4.30 -14.66 -1.23
N GLU A 438 4.23 -14.93 0.07
CA GLU A 438 2.99 -14.93 0.89
C GLU A 438 1.88 -15.86 0.36
N GLY A 439 2.23 -17.05 -0.13
CA GLY A 439 1.24 -18.01 -0.64
C GLY A 439 1.25 -19.36 0.10
N GLU A 440 0.14 -20.08 0.01
CA GLU A 440 -0.06 -21.37 0.67
C GLU A 440 0.09 -22.55 -0.29
N ARG A 441 0.30 -23.74 0.29
CA ARG A 441 -0.08 -25.00 -0.36
C ARG A 441 -1.52 -25.34 0.02
N ILE A 442 -2.37 -25.51 -0.98
CA ILE A 442 -3.79 -25.84 -0.81
C ILE A 442 -4.04 -27.29 -1.22
N ALA A 443 -4.43 -28.11 -0.26
CA ALA A 443 -4.88 -29.47 -0.53
C ALA A 443 -6.35 -29.46 -0.99
N ASP A 444 -6.64 -30.02 -2.16
CA ASP A 444 -7.99 -30.34 -2.63
C ASP A 444 -8.42 -31.70 -2.07
N LEU A 445 -9.35 -31.67 -1.12
CA LEU A 445 -9.91 -32.86 -0.45
C LEU A 445 -11.02 -33.53 -1.28
N GLY A 446 -11.37 -32.97 -2.43
CA GLY A 446 -12.37 -33.45 -3.38
C GLY A 446 -13.80 -33.02 -3.02
N GLY A 447 -14.66 -32.87 -4.03
CA GLY A 447 -16.04 -32.34 -3.90
C GLY A 447 -17.05 -33.17 -3.09
N SER A 448 -16.61 -34.25 -2.43
CA SER A 448 -17.38 -34.96 -1.40
C SER A 448 -16.98 -34.58 0.03
N ALA A 449 -15.88 -33.84 0.20
CA ALA A 449 -15.45 -33.29 1.48
C ALA A 449 -16.14 -31.94 1.72
N ALA A 450 -16.43 -31.64 2.99
CA ALA A 450 -16.91 -30.33 3.42
C ALA A 450 -16.20 -29.99 4.73
N PRO A 451 -15.20 -29.08 4.72
CA PRO A 451 -14.72 -28.25 3.61
C PRO A 451 -13.92 -28.99 2.51
N GLU A 452 -13.95 -28.46 1.27
CA GLU A 452 -13.29 -29.03 0.08
C GLU A 452 -11.78 -28.72 -0.01
N PHE A 453 -11.33 -27.59 0.52
CA PHE A 453 -9.93 -27.14 0.45
C PHE A 453 -9.35 -26.92 1.84
N LEU A 454 -8.06 -27.20 2.00
CA LEU A 454 -7.31 -27.01 3.23
C LEU A 454 -5.93 -26.42 2.94
N THR A 455 -5.58 -25.27 3.53
CA THR A 455 -4.20 -24.78 3.54
C THR A 455 -3.35 -25.65 4.46
N THR A 456 -2.19 -26.08 3.98
CA THR A 456 -1.36 -27.10 4.66
C THR A 456 -0.01 -26.55 5.11
N ASP A 457 0.69 -25.92 4.17
CA ASP A 457 2.02 -25.34 4.37
C ASP A 457 2.04 -23.87 3.92
N ILE A 458 2.98 -23.10 4.47
CA ILE A 458 3.25 -21.69 4.13
C ILE A 458 4.76 -21.46 4.08
N THR A 459 5.21 -20.46 3.31
CA THR A 459 6.60 -19.94 3.31
C THR A 459 7.69 -21.02 3.27
N GLN A 460 7.72 -21.87 2.24
CA GLN A 460 8.68 -22.98 2.16
C GLN A 460 9.87 -22.69 1.23
N ALA A 461 9.59 -22.32 -0.03
CA ALA A 461 10.61 -22.15 -1.06
C ALA A 461 10.06 -21.34 -2.25
N TYR A 462 10.90 -21.09 -3.25
CA TYR A 462 10.38 -20.79 -4.59
C TYR A 462 9.76 -22.05 -5.19
N ALA A 463 8.45 -22.00 -5.39
CA ALA A 463 7.66 -23.09 -5.97
C ALA A 463 8.03 -23.33 -7.46
N PRO A 464 7.59 -24.44 -8.07
CA PRO A 464 7.80 -24.69 -9.49
C PRO A 464 7.35 -23.53 -10.40
N LEU A 465 6.18 -22.92 -10.13
CA LEU A 465 5.72 -21.77 -10.90
C LEU A 465 6.63 -20.56 -10.71
N ASP A 466 7.09 -20.30 -9.49
CA ASP A 466 8.02 -19.21 -9.19
C ASP A 466 9.31 -19.36 -10.00
N GLN A 467 9.89 -20.56 -9.97
CA GLN A 467 11.10 -20.89 -10.72
C GLN A 467 10.91 -20.74 -12.22
N TYR A 468 9.73 -21.07 -12.75
CA TYR A 468 9.40 -20.84 -14.16
C TYR A 468 9.34 -19.36 -14.49
N LEU A 469 8.66 -18.55 -13.67
CA LEU A 469 8.58 -17.09 -13.85
C LEU A 469 9.96 -16.42 -13.74
N MET A 470 10.86 -16.97 -12.93
CA MET A 470 12.26 -16.56 -12.81
C MET A 470 13.16 -17.05 -13.95
N GLY A 471 12.66 -17.94 -14.81
CA GLY A 471 13.44 -18.53 -15.91
C GLY A 471 14.40 -19.66 -15.49
N PHE A 472 14.24 -20.21 -14.29
CA PHE A 472 15.03 -21.35 -13.78
C PHE A 472 14.43 -22.72 -14.12
N ARG A 473 13.19 -22.78 -14.62
CA ARG A 473 12.45 -24.01 -14.90
C ARG A 473 11.71 -23.92 -16.22
N ASP A 474 11.60 -25.03 -16.96
CA ASP A 474 10.80 -25.08 -18.19
C ASP A 474 9.30 -25.20 -17.88
N ALA A 475 8.42 -24.69 -18.76
CA ALA A 475 6.98 -24.75 -18.57
C ALA A 475 6.46 -26.20 -18.39
N SER A 476 7.07 -27.18 -19.08
CA SER A 476 6.69 -28.60 -18.98
C SER A 476 7.03 -29.25 -17.64
N GLU A 477 7.85 -28.59 -16.82
CA GLU A 477 8.27 -29.06 -15.49
C GLU A 477 7.47 -28.38 -14.36
N VAL A 478 6.50 -27.53 -14.72
CA VAL A 478 5.58 -26.88 -13.77
C VAL A 478 4.34 -27.74 -13.63
N PRO A 479 4.07 -28.31 -12.44
CA PRO A 479 2.80 -28.99 -12.18
C PRO A 479 1.61 -28.03 -12.33
N ASP A 480 0.44 -28.56 -12.66
CA ASP A 480 -0.80 -27.77 -12.66
C ASP A 480 -1.03 -27.18 -11.27
N VAL A 481 -1.12 -25.85 -11.20
CA VAL A 481 -1.54 -25.10 -10.02
C VAL A 481 -3.01 -24.72 -10.18
N PHE A 482 -3.65 -24.20 -9.14
CA PHE A 482 -5.06 -23.82 -9.25
C PHE A 482 -5.44 -22.63 -8.37
N LEU A 483 -6.51 -21.97 -8.79
CA LEU A 483 -7.19 -20.91 -8.04
C LEU A 483 -8.52 -21.45 -7.52
N VAL A 484 -8.89 -21.06 -6.30
CA VAL A 484 -10.22 -21.32 -5.73
C VAL A 484 -11.11 -20.09 -5.89
N ASN A 485 -12.03 -20.14 -6.85
CA ASN A 485 -13.01 -19.09 -7.09
C ASN A 485 -14.22 -19.21 -6.15
N ASN A 486 -14.98 -18.11 -6.01
CA ASN A 486 -16.23 -18.07 -5.23
C ASN A 486 -16.09 -18.73 -3.84
N PRO A 487 -15.10 -18.31 -3.03
CA PRO A 487 -14.84 -18.98 -1.78
C PRO A 487 -16.01 -18.80 -0.80
N SER A 488 -16.04 -19.63 0.24
CA SER A 488 -17.00 -19.49 1.33
C SER A 488 -16.99 -18.05 1.90
N PRO A 489 -18.13 -17.52 2.37
CA PRO A 489 -18.17 -16.20 2.97
C PRO A 489 -17.13 -16.09 4.09
N ASN A 490 -16.38 -14.98 4.12
CA ASN A 490 -15.24 -14.66 5.02
C ASN A 490 -13.83 -14.99 4.51
N PHE A 491 -13.68 -15.58 3.33
CA PHE A 491 -12.37 -15.75 2.70
C PHE A 491 -12.21 -14.81 1.51
N ALA A 492 -11.04 -14.18 1.40
CA ALA A 492 -10.74 -13.21 0.37
C ALA A 492 -9.28 -13.31 -0.06
N ALA A 493 -9.00 -12.99 -1.32
CA ALA A 493 -7.66 -13.05 -1.91
C ALA A 493 -6.61 -12.26 -1.11
N ALA A 494 -7.01 -11.13 -0.50
CA ALA A 494 -6.14 -10.22 0.23
C ALA A 494 -5.79 -10.66 1.67
N GLN A 495 -6.24 -11.83 2.12
CA GLN A 495 -5.83 -12.37 3.42
C GLN A 495 -4.35 -12.77 3.38
N HIS A 496 -3.64 -12.61 4.50
CA HIS A 496 -2.30 -13.15 4.64
C HIS A 496 -2.34 -14.68 4.78
N GLN A 497 -1.19 -15.28 4.50
CA GLN A 497 -0.99 -16.72 4.57
C GLN A 497 -1.18 -17.31 5.97
N TYR A 498 -1.94 -18.41 6.02
CA TYR A 498 -2.15 -19.21 7.22
C TYR A 498 -2.27 -20.69 6.85
N SER A 499 -1.67 -21.57 7.65
CA SER A 499 -1.89 -23.02 7.54
C SER A 499 -3.07 -23.47 8.41
N GLY A 500 -3.68 -24.60 8.04
CA GLY A 500 -4.79 -25.22 8.78
C GLY A 500 -6.14 -24.57 8.55
N ILE A 501 -6.28 -23.71 7.53
CA ILE A 501 -7.53 -23.03 7.20
C ILE A 501 -8.27 -23.83 6.14
N ALA A 502 -9.53 -24.14 6.42
CA ALA A 502 -10.34 -24.97 5.56
C ALA A 502 -11.56 -24.20 5.04
N PHE A 503 -11.80 -24.29 3.73
CA PHE A 503 -12.81 -23.51 3.03
C PHE A 503 -13.36 -24.25 1.81
N ASN A 504 -14.48 -23.75 1.26
CA ASN A 504 -15.05 -24.26 -0.01
C ASN A 504 -14.92 -23.21 -1.10
N GLY A 505 -15.03 -23.64 -2.35
CA GLY A 505 -15.10 -22.76 -3.51
C GLY A 505 -15.20 -23.56 -4.81
N THR A 506 -14.70 -23.02 -5.90
CA THR A 506 -14.67 -23.69 -7.21
C THR A 506 -13.25 -23.67 -7.75
N ARG A 507 -12.67 -24.86 -7.91
CA ARG A 507 -11.33 -25.02 -8.48
C ARG A 507 -11.28 -24.59 -9.94
N GLN A 508 -10.31 -23.74 -10.26
CA GLN A 508 -9.89 -23.39 -11.62
C GLN A 508 -8.43 -23.78 -11.79
N ASN A 509 -8.16 -24.77 -12.65
CA ASN A 509 -6.79 -25.17 -12.97
C ASN A 509 -6.09 -24.11 -13.83
N ILE A 510 -4.79 -23.97 -13.60
CA ILE A 510 -3.89 -23.07 -14.29
C ILE A 510 -2.66 -23.90 -14.69
N ALA A 511 -2.34 -23.89 -15.97
CA ALA A 511 -1.16 -24.56 -16.51
C ALA A 511 -0.16 -23.52 -17.01
N ALA A 512 1.13 -23.79 -16.83
CA ALA A 512 2.17 -23.03 -17.48
C ALA A 512 2.25 -23.45 -18.96
N GLU A 513 2.26 -22.48 -19.87
CA GLU A 513 2.41 -22.75 -21.30
C GLU A 513 3.67 -22.06 -21.83
N HIS A 514 4.37 -22.76 -22.73
CA HIS A 514 5.43 -22.13 -23.50
C HIS A 514 4.81 -21.20 -24.55
N ARG A 515 5.13 -19.90 -24.49
CA ARG A 515 4.67 -18.95 -25.51
C ARG A 515 5.34 -19.31 -26.84
N ARG A 516 4.58 -19.88 -27.79
CA ARG A 516 5.04 -19.96 -29.19
C ARG A 516 5.08 -18.53 -29.73
N GLU A 517 6.25 -18.10 -30.19
CA GLU A 517 6.47 -16.79 -30.82
C GLU A 517 5.53 -16.53 -32.00
#